data_AF-A0AAU4JB69-F1
#
_entry.id   AF-A0AAU4JB69-F1
#
_cell.length_a   1.000
_cell.length_b   1.000
_cell.length_c   1.000
_cell.angle_alpha   90.00
_cell.angle_beta   90.00
_cell.angle_gamma   90.00
#
_symmetry.space_group_name_H-M   'P 1'
#
loop_
_entity.id
_entity.type
_entity.pdbx_description
1 polymer ?
#
loop_
_entity_poly.entity_id
_entity_poly.type
_entity_poly.pdbx_seq_one_letter_code
_entity_poly.pdbx_strand_id
1 'polypeptide(L)'
;MHRSRVYAVIIDVPESTAARAAEFWAAALGATAAPFPPAPHFTTLHGALPGLITAVQAVDDAPRTHLDFETDNVAAETARLTALGAQEIAHWQECRVLRAPGGHVLCVLPVESDAETFRTQATVWP
;
A
#
# COMPACT_ATOMS: atom_id res chain seq x y z
N MET A 1 -13.65 -7.33 -16.61
CA MET A 1 -13.99 -5.98 -16.13
C MET A 1 -13.91 -5.92 -14.61
N HIS A 2 -13.03 -5.09 -14.09
CA HIS A 2 -12.82 -4.84 -12.65
C HIS A 2 -12.34 -3.40 -12.45
N ARG A 3 -12.22 -2.94 -11.20
CA ARG A 3 -11.72 -1.61 -10.86
C ARG A 3 -10.51 -1.68 -9.96
N SER A 4 -9.58 -0.74 -10.12
CA SER A 4 -8.47 -0.56 -9.17
C SER A 4 -8.01 0.89 -9.10
N ARG A 5 -7.31 1.23 -8.01
CA ARG A 5 -6.53 2.47 -7.87
C ARG A 5 -5.40 2.27 -6.88
N VAL A 6 -4.45 3.20 -6.89
CA VAL A 6 -3.50 3.34 -5.78
C VAL A 6 -4.28 3.81 -4.55
N TYR A 7 -4.13 3.06 -3.46
CA TYR A 7 -4.78 3.29 -2.17
C TYR A 7 -3.82 3.90 -1.16
N ALA A 8 -2.60 3.36 -1.08
CA ALA A 8 -1.63 3.78 -0.08
C ALA A 8 -0.20 3.88 -0.59
N VAL A 9 0.58 4.72 0.09
CA VAL A 9 2.03 4.77 0.03
C VAL A 9 2.56 4.24 1.36
N ILE A 10 3.30 3.14 1.31
CA ILE A 10 3.82 2.48 2.50
C ILE A 10 5.32 2.65 2.60
N ILE A 11 5.78 3.08 3.76
CA ILE A 11 7.19 3.28 4.09
C ILE A 11 7.65 2.10 4.94
N ASP A 12 8.25 1.12 4.30
CA ASP A 12 8.79 -0.09 4.94
C ASP A 12 10.10 0.26 5.66
N VAL A 13 10.17 -0.07 6.94
CA VAL A 13 11.37 0.13 7.76
C VAL A 13 11.62 -1.07 8.68
N PRO A 14 12.89 -1.37 9.00
CA PRO A 14 13.22 -2.39 9.99
C PRO A 14 12.49 -2.13 11.30
N GLU A 15 11.91 -3.18 11.89
CA GLU A 15 11.11 -3.11 13.13
C GLU A 15 11.81 -2.33 14.25
N SER A 16 13.11 -2.56 14.44
CA SER A 16 13.96 -1.88 15.44
C SER A 16 14.03 -0.35 15.29
N THR A 17 13.64 0.18 14.13
CA THR A 17 13.69 1.61 13.81
C THR A 17 12.32 2.21 13.51
N ALA A 18 11.24 1.43 13.56
CA ALA A 18 9.91 1.83 13.10
C ALA A 18 9.36 3.05 13.86
N ALA A 19 9.46 3.06 15.20
CA ALA A 19 9.00 4.18 16.02
C ALA A 19 9.71 5.50 15.64
N ARG A 20 11.04 5.46 15.54
CA ARG A 20 11.85 6.63 15.15
C ARG A 20 11.55 7.09 13.73
N ALA A 21 11.31 6.16 12.82
CA ALA A 21 10.93 6.49 11.44
C ALA A 21 9.55 7.17 11.39
N ALA A 22 8.57 6.69 12.14
CA ALA A 22 7.25 7.29 12.22
C ALA A 22 7.30 8.73 12.76
N GLU A 23 8.09 8.98 13.81
CA GLU A 23 8.34 10.34 14.33
C GLU A 23 8.94 11.26 13.26
N PHE A 24 9.97 10.78 12.57
CA PHE A 24 10.62 11.54 11.51
C PHE A 24 9.64 11.88 10.38
N TRP A 25 8.91 10.89 9.86
CA TRP A 25 8.00 11.10 8.73
C TRP A 25 6.78 11.93 9.09
N ALA A 26 6.25 11.79 10.31
CA ALA A 26 5.20 12.68 10.82
C ALA A 26 5.67 14.14 10.81
N ALA A 27 6.86 14.42 11.35
CA ALA A 27 7.42 15.76 11.37
C ALA A 27 7.75 16.29 9.96
N ALA A 28 8.33 15.45 9.10
CA ALA A 28 8.72 15.83 7.74
C ALA A 28 7.52 16.16 6.84
N LEU A 29 6.40 15.47 7.03
CA LEU A 29 5.19 15.62 6.22
C LEU A 29 4.12 16.51 6.88
N GLY A 30 4.37 17.00 8.10
CA GLY A 30 3.36 17.76 8.86
C GLY A 30 2.13 16.92 9.21
N ALA A 31 2.31 15.61 9.40
CA ALA A 31 1.26 14.63 9.65
C ALA A 31 1.18 14.22 11.12
N THR A 32 0.06 13.61 11.50
CA THR A 32 -0.10 13.00 12.83
C THR A 32 0.12 11.49 12.73
N ALA A 33 1.11 10.96 13.45
CA ALA A 33 1.34 9.52 13.55
C ALA A 33 0.39 8.89 14.59
N ALA A 34 -0.27 7.80 14.21
CA ALA A 34 -1.05 6.97 15.12
C ALA A 34 -0.88 5.47 14.78
N PRO A 35 -0.68 4.59 15.78
CA PRO A 35 -0.70 3.15 15.55
C PRO A 35 -2.04 2.72 14.95
N PHE A 36 -2.03 1.69 14.09
CA PHE A 36 -3.25 1.11 13.55
C PHE A 36 -3.59 -0.19 14.31
N PRO A 37 -4.55 -0.19 15.25
CA PRO A 37 -4.78 -1.33 16.15
C PRO A 37 -5.08 -2.67 15.45
N PRO A 38 -5.84 -2.73 14.33
CA PRO A 38 -6.08 -3.98 13.62
C PRO A 38 -4.80 -4.63 13.05
N ALA A 39 -3.78 -3.84 12.76
CA ALA A 39 -2.49 -4.31 12.25
C ALA A 39 -1.35 -3.49 12.89
N PRO A 40 -0.88 -3.88 14.10
CA PRO A 40 -0.01 -3.06 14.95
C PRO A 40 1.40 -2.82 14.39
N HIS A 41 1.77 -3.53 13.31
CA HIS A 41 3.00 -3.27 12.57
C HIS A 41 2.90 -2.01 11.67
N PHE A 42 1.72 -1.41 11.57
CA PHE A 42 1.51 -0.14 10.87
C PHE A 42 1.35 1.05 11.84
N THR A 43 1.98 2.15 11.47
CA THR A 43 1.72 3.48 12.04
C THR A 43 1.24 4.41 10.92
N THR A 44 -0.02 4.80 10.96
CA THR A 44 -0.65 5.68 9.97
C THR A 44 -0.17 7.12 10.18
N LEU A 45 0.19 7.78 9.08
CA LEU A 45 0.56 9.19 9.04
C LEU A 45 -0.64 10.00 8.49
N HIS A 46 -1.52 10.41 9.39
CA HIS A 46 -2.76 11.09 9.02
C HIS A 46 -2.49 12.46 8.38
N GLY A 47 -3.07 12.69 7.21
CA GLY A 47 -2.93 13.95 6.47
C GLY A 47 -1.61 14.11 5.72
N ALA A 48 -0.76 13.08 5.68
CA ALA A 48 0.53 13.14 5.02
C ALA A 48 0.43 13.38 3.49
N LEU A 49 -0.45 12.64 2.81
CA LEU A 49 -0.67 12.77 1.36
C LEU A 49 -2.16 12.94 1.06
N PRO A 50 -2.57 13.94 0.25
CA PRO A 50 -3.97 14.12 -0.11
C PRO A 50 -4.51 12.92 -0.89
N GLY A 51 -5.61 12.33 -0.41
CA GLY A 51 -6.32 11.26 -1.10
C GLY A 51 -5.66 9.87 -1.05
N LEU A 52 -4.54 9.73 -0.34
CA LEU A 52 -3.85 8.45 -0.16
C LEU A 52 -3.62 8.17 1.32
N ILE A 53 -3.77 6.91 1.70
CA ILE A 53 -3.26 6.46 2.99
C ILE A 53 -1.73 6.49 2.94
N THR A 54 -1.11 6.94 4.02
CA THR A 54 0.35 6.89 4.18
C THR A 54 0.64 6.25 5.51
N ALA A 55 1.51 5.26 5.54
CA ALA A 55 1.86 4.57 6.78
C ALA A 55 3.33 4.15 6.79
N VAL A 56 3.89 4.09 7.99
CA VAL A 56 5.16 3.39 8.26
C VAL A 56 4.81 1.94 8.61
N GLN A 57 5.43 0.99 7.91
CA GLN A 57 5.29 -0.44 8.17
C GLN A 57 6.59 -0.99 8.76
N ALA A 58 6.49 -1.61 9.93
CA ALA A 58 7.57 -2.39 10.51
C ALA A 58 7.71 -3.72 9.77
N VAL A 59 8.90 -3.98 9.20
CA VAL A 59 9.22 -5.21 8.45
C VAL A 59 10.53 -5.83 8.92
N ASP A 60 10.72 -7.12 8.64
CA ASP A 60 12.00 -7.84 8.75
C ASP A 60 12.69 -7.91 7.37
N ASP A 61 12.92 -6.73 6.77
CA ASP A 61 13.54 -6.58 5.44
C ASP A 61 14.26 -5.22 5.35
N ALA A 62 14.96 -4.98 4.24
CA ALA A 62 15.59 -3.70 3.96
C ALA A 62 14.55 -2.57 3.80
N PRO A 63 14.86 -1.33 4.25
CA PRO A 63 13.96 -0.20 4.08
C PRO A 63 13.64 0.06 2.61
N ARG A 64 12.37 0.34 2.32
CA ARG A 64 11.89 0.71 0.97
C ARG A 64 10.56 1.46 1.06
N THR A 65 10.06 1.88 -0.09
CA THR A 65 8.68 2.37 -0.24
C THR A 65 7.99 1.50 -1.26
N HIS A 66 6.74 1.13 -0.99
CA HIS A 66 5.89 0.44 -1.95
C HIS A 66 4.52 1.11 -2.07
N LEU A 67 3.84 0.79 -3.17
CA LEU A 67 2.48 1.23 -3.42
C LEU A 67 1.51 0.09 -3.19
N ASP A 68 0.38 0.42 -2.59
CA ASP A 68 -0.74 -0.48 -2.44
C ASP A 68 -1.80 -0.13 -3.47
N PHE A 69 -2.23 -1.12 -4.23
CA PHE A 69 -3.37 -1.05 -5.12
C PHE A 69 -4.55 -1.75 -4.45
N GLU A 70 -5.64 -1.03 -4.24
CA GLU A 70 -6.89 -1.65 -3.84
C GLU A 70 -7.75 -1.94 -5.07
N THR A 71 -8.47 -3.06 -5.05
CA THR A 71 -9.29 -3.50 -6.17
C THR A 71 -10.50 -4.31 -5.72
N ASP A 72 -11.59 -4.26 -6.50
CA ASP A 72 -12.75 -5.13 -6.31
C ASP A 72 -12.55 -6.55 -6.89
N ASN A 73 -11.40 -6.82 -7.51
CA ASN A 73 -11.02 -8.16 -7.96
C ASN A 73 -9.49 -8.33 -7.97
N VAL A 74 -8.92 -8.82 -6.87
CA VAL A 74 -7.48 -9.03 -6.69
C VAL A 74 -6.88 -9.92 -7.78
N ALA A 75 -7.56 -11.00 -8.14
CA ALA A 75 -7.07 -11.94 -9.15
C ALA A 75 -7.00 -11.28 -10.54
N ALA A 76 -8.03 -10.53 -10.93
CA ALA A 76 -8.06 -9.83 -12.20
C ALA A 76 -7.01 -8.71 -12.28
N GLU A 77 -6.83 -7.94 -11.21
CA GLU A 77 -5.81 -6.89 -11.19
C GLU A 77 -4.39 -7.46 -11.19
N THR A 78 -4.15 -8.53 -10.44
CA THR A 78 -2.86 -9.23 -10.44
C THR A 78 -2.53 -9.76 -11.84
N ALA A 79 -3.51 -10.38 -12.53
CA ALA A 79 -3.34 -10.85 -13.90
C ALA A 79 -3.05 -9.69 -14.87
N ARG A 80 -3.76 -8.56 -14.73
CA ARG A 80 -3.55 -7.36 -15.55
C ARG A 80 -2.13 -6.80 -15.36
N LEU A 81 -1.67 -6.65 -14.12
CA LEU A 81 -0.33 -6.14 -13.83
C LEU A 81 0.77 -7.12 -14.28
N THR A 82 0.54 -8.42 -14.15
CA THR A 82 1.46 -9.45 -14.66
C THR A 82 1.56 -9.41 -16.17
N ALA A 83 0.44 -9.20 -16.88
CA ALA A 83 0.45 -9.03 -18.33
C ALA A 83 1.20 -7.76 -18.80
N LEU A 84 1.33 -6.76 -17.92
CA LEU A 84 2.17 -5.57 -18.15
C LEU A 84 3.65 -5.80 -17.79
N GLY A 85 4.02 -7.00 -17.34
CA GLY A 85 5.40 -7.40 -17.04
C GLY A 85 5.76 -7.41 -15.56
N ALA A 86 4.79 -7.24 -14.64
CA ALA A 86 5.05 -7.48 -13.22
C ALA A 86 5.23 -8.97 -12.94
N GLN A 87 6.01 -9.31 -11.91
CA GLN A 87 6.19 -10.68 -11.44
C GLN A 87 5.61 -10.81 -10.04
N GLU A 88 4.73 -11.79 -9.80
CA GLU A 88 4.32 -12.13 -8.44
C GLU A 88 5.50 -12.76 -7.69
N ILE A 89 5.84 -12.18 -6.53
CA ILE A 89 6.99 -12.61 -5.72
C ILE A 89 6.57 -13.16 -4.35
N ALA A 90 5.37 -12.84 -3.87
CA ALA A 90 4.79 -13.40 -2.67
C ALA A 90 3.26 -13.22 -2.64
N HIS A 91 2.58 -13.98 -1.77
CA HIS A 91 1.19 -13.76 -1.41
C HIS A 91 1.04 -13.85 0.10
N TRP A 92 0.13 -13.06 0.66
CA TRP A 92 -0.21 -13.11 2.07
C TRP A 92 -1.70 -12.84 2.23
N GLN A 93 -2.45 -13.85 2.69
CA GLN A 93 -3.92 -13.81 2.70
C GLN A 93 -4.48 -13.41 1.31
N GLU A 94 -5.30 -12.37 1.26
CA GLU A 94 -5.86 -11.81 0.03
C GLU A 94 -4.92 -10.81 -0.66
N CYS A 95 -3.79 -10.45 -0.06
CA CYS A 95 -2.81 -9.56 -0.65
C CYS A 95 -1.87 -10.32 -1.61
N ARG A 96 -1.51 -9.69 -2.73
CA ARG A 96 -0.50 -10.17 -3.69
C ARG A 96 0.64 -9.18 -3.76
N VAL A 97 1.87 -9.66 -3.63
CA VAL A 97 3.07 -8.83 -3.71
C VAL A 97 3.72 -9.03 -5.07
N LEU A 98 3.80 -7.96 -5.85
CA LEU A 98 4.35 -7.97 -7.20
C LEU A 98 5.63 -7.15 -7.25
N ARG A 99 6.54 -7.56 -8.14
CA ARG A 99 7.70 -6.78 -8.57
C ARG A 99 7.43 -6.22 -9.95
N ALA A 100 7.35 -4.89 -10.05
CA ALA A 100 7.17 -4.22 -11.32
C ALA A 100 8.45 -4.27 -12.19
N PRO A 101 8.33 -4.05 -13.51
CA PRO A 101 9.49 -3.74 -14.35
C PRO A 101 10.31 -2.60 -13.73
N GLY A 102 11.63 -2.82 -13.58
CA GLY A 102 12.52 -1.88 -12.88
C GLY A 102 12.73 -2.18 -11.38
N GLY A 103 12.05 -3.19 -10.82
CA GLY A 103 12.43 -3.80 -9.55
C GLY A 103 11.67 -3.31 -8.31
N HIS A 104 10.83 -2.28 -8.43
CA HIS A 104 9.98 -1.79 -7.34
C HIS A 104 8.95 -2.84 -6.93
N VAL A 105 8.63 -2.88 -5.63
CA VAL A 105 7.61 -3.75 -5.06
C VAL A 105 6.30 -2.97 -4.96
N LEU A 106 5.18 -3.66 -5.17
CA LEU A 106 3.83 -3.14 -4.93
C LEU A 106 2.93 -4.28 -4.44
N CYS A 107 1.87 -3.93 -3.72
CA CYS A 107 0.87 -4.89 -3.30
C CYS A 107 -0.46 -4.66 -4.02
N VAL A 108 -1.23 -5.73 -4.23
CA VAL A 108 -2.62 -5.70 -4.68
C VAL A 108 -3.46 -6.32 -3.56
N LEU A 109 -4.47 -5.59 -3.09
CA LEU A 109 -5.32 -6.01 -1.97
C LEU A 109 -6.81 -5.71 -2.25
N PRO A 110 -7.74 -6.27 -1.45
CA PRO A 110 -9.15 -5.91 -1.50
C PRO A 110 -9.41 -4.42 -1.25
N VAL A 111 -10.64 -3.96 -1.50
CA VAL A 111 -11.05 -2.58 -1.21
C VAL A 111 -11.06 -2.32 0.29
N GLU A 112 -10.28 -1.33 0.74
CA GLU A 112 -10.22 -0.89 2.14
C GLU A 112 -10.92 0.46 2.34
N SER A 113 -11.09 1.22 1.26
CA SER A 113 -11.77 2.50 1.29
C SER A 113 -13.28 2.37 1.38
N ASP A 114 -13.94 3.46 1.78
CA ASP A 114 -15.40 3.51 1.68
C ASP A 114 -15.87 3.39 0.22
N ALA A 115 -17.07 2.85 0.05
CA ALA A 115 -17.60 2.48 -1.25
C ALA A 115 -17.74 3.67 -2.21
N GLU A 116 -18.02 4.87 -1.71
CA GLU A 116 -18.17 6.06 -2.56
C GLU A 116 -16.81 6.55 -3.06
N THR A 117 -15.83 6.62 -2.17
CA THR A 117 -14.46 7.02 -2.52
C THR A 117 -13.85 6.05 -3.53
N PHE A 118 -13.98 4.72 -3.32
CA PHE A 118 -13.51 3.74 -4.29
C PHE A 118 -14.24 3.87 -5.63
N ARG A 119 -15.58 3.95 -5.63
CA ARG A 119 -16.37 4.05 -6.87
C ARG A 119 -16.02 5.29 -7.70
N THR A 120 -15.74 6.42 -7.06
CA THR A 120 -15.50 7.70 -7.74
C THR A 120 -14.07 7.88 -8.23
N GLN A 121 -13.10 7.21 -7.60
CA GLN A 121 -11.68 7.41 -7.92
C GLN A 121 -11.02 6.18 -8.57
N ALA A 122 -11.63 4.99 -8.50
CA ALA A 122 -11.07 3.80 -9.13
C ALA A 122 -11.21 3.82 -10.65
N THR A 123 -10.15 3.41 -11.34
CA THR A 123 -10.17 3.22 -12.80
C THR A 123 -10.90 1.93 -13.13
N VAL A 124 -11.73 1.96 -14.17
CA VAL A 124 -12.43 0.79 -14.70
C VAL A 124 -11.60 0.14 -15.80
N TRP A 125 -11.30 -1.14 -15.65
CA TRP A 125 -10.54 -1.95 -16.61
C TRP A 125 -11.46 -2.93 -17.32
N PRO A 126 -11.32 -3.13 -18.65
CA PRO A 126 -12.15 -4.08 -19.41
C PRO A 126 -11.93 -5.53 -18.99
#